data_AF-A0A8H4SHZ0-F1
#
_entry.id   AF-A0A8H4SHZ0-F1
#
_cell.length_a   1.000
_cell.length_b   1.000
_cell.length_c   1.000
_cell.angle_alpha   90.00
_cell.angle_beta   90.00
_cell.angle_gamma   90.00
#
_symmetry.space_group_name_H-M   'P 1'
#
loop_
_entity.id
_entity.type
_entity.pdbx_description
1 polymer ?
#
loop_
_entity_poly.entity_id
_entity_poly.type
_entity_poly.pdbx_seq_one_letter_code
_entity_poly.pdbx_strand_id
1 'polypeptide(L)'
;MADSKSWFPKSLKKGKTVKLTEPVSSRWKIVEKVNEHVEQFEDAELHPSLASAKFLCRDASDPSNKKDAYLRIVQQIPSVKGEFPDHVSREATQFTPELKAYQTLKERKSPNTPKLLAWQQETQDTSGPVPRGWITRIVFERVEGFPLGDEYGAGAFWKQSPDTQMIIRRVLIEEFSLAAKIGVLPPDEGPYSAIWNNKAQTM
;
A
#
# COMPACT_ATOMS: atom_id res chain seq x y z
N MET A 1 22.23 11.18 11.16
CA MET A 1 21.07 10.66 10.43
C MET A 1 21.41 10.76 8.96
N ALA A 2 21.67 9.64 8.28
CA ALA A 2 21.90 9.69 6.84
C ALA A 2 20.59 10.12 6.17
N ASP A 3 20.66 11.09 5.25
CA ASP A 3 19.53 11.40 4.37
C ASP A 3 19.16 10.10 3.64
N SER A 4 18.01 9.53 4.01
CA SER A 4 17.47 8.36 3.32
C SER A 4 17.28 8.74 1.85
N LYS A 5 18.00 8.06 0.95
CA LYS A 5 17.89 8.20 -0.50
C LYS A 5 16.44 7.93 -0.89
N SER A 6 15.71 8.96 -1.31
CA SER A 6 14.36 8.78 -1.82
C SER A 6 14.41 8.27 -3.25
N TRP A 7 13.66 7.21 -3.53
CA TRP A 7 13.56 6.61 -4.87
C TRP A 7 12.44 7.22 -5.70
N PHE A 8 11.68 8.17 -5.15
CA PHE A 8 10.56 8.81 -5.82
C PHE A 8 10.91 10.24 -6.24
N PRO A 9 10.42 10.70 -7.41
CA PRO A 9 10.75 12.02 -7.92
C PRO A 9 10.15 13.12 -7.02
N LYS A 10 10.92 14.20 -6.79
CA LYS A 10 10.47 15.37 -6.00
C LYS A 10 9.20 16.05 -6.54
N SER A 11 8.84 15.78 -7.80
CA SER A 11 7.59 16.23 -8.42
C SER A 11 6.34 15.56 -7.85
N LEU A 12 6.48 14.41 -7.18
CA LEU A 12 5.40 13.68 -6.54
C LEU A 12 5.08 14.28 -5.17
N LYS A 13 4.50 15.49 -5.19
CA LYS A 13 4.20 16.30 -4.01
C LYS A 13 2.75 16.75 -3.97
N LYS A 14 2.34 17.37 -2.85
CA LYS A 14 1.01 17.96 -2.67
C LYS A 14 0.57 18.77 -3.88
N GLY A 15 -0.66 18.54 -4.31
CA GLY A 15 -1.28 19.19 -5.47
C GLY A 15 -1.04 18.48 -6.80
N LYS A 16 -0.05 17.58 -6.91
CA LYS A 16 0.16 16.77 -8.12
C LYS A 16 -1.03 15.84 -8.33
N THR A 17 -1.50 15.77 -9.58
CA THR A 17 -2.50 14.80 -10.00
C THR A 17 -1.82 13.62 -10.70
N VAL A 18 -2.18 12.41 -10.26
CA VAL A 18 -1.77 11.14 -10.87
C VAL A 18 -2.96 10.58 -11.64
N LYS A 19 -2.74 10.17 -12.89
CA LYS A 19 -3.77 9.51 -13.70
C LYS A 19 -3.53 8.01 -13.64
N LEU A 20 -4.59 7.24 -13.41
CA LEU A 20 -4.59 5.79 -13.50
C LEU A 20 -5.59 5.37 -14.58
N THR A 21 -5.38 4.18 -15.16
CA THR A 21 -6.16 3.70 -16.32
C THR A 21 -7.19 2.65 -15.94
N GLU A 22 -6.91 1.86 -14.90
CA GLU A 22 -7.76 0.75 -14.47
C GLU A 22 -8.47 1.04 -13.15
N PRO A 23 -9.67 0.49 -12.90
CA PRO A 23 -10.49 -0.27 -13.85
C PRO A 23 -11.15 0.64 -14.91
N VAL A 24 -11.19 1.94 -14.63
CA VAL A 24 -11.64 3.01 -15.51
C VAL A 24 -10.70 4.18 -15.28
N SER A 25 -10.44 4.97 -16.32
CA SER A 25 -9.53 6.10 -16.19
C SER A 25 -10.00 7.08 -15.12
N SER A 26 -9.12 7.36 -14.16
CA SER A 26 -9.38 8.24 -13.02
C SER A 26 -8.16 9.10 -12.71
N ARG A 27 -8.40 10.22 -12.02
CA ARG A 27 -7.38 11.21 -11.64
C ARG A 27 -7.41 11.39 -10.14
N TRP A 28 -6.25 11.31 -9.51
CA TRP A 28 -6.10 11.38 -8.05
C TRP A 28 -5.14 12.51 -7.67
N LYS A 29 -5.63 13.49 -6.92
CA LYS A 29 -4.83 14.62 -6.46
C LYS A 29 -4.19 14.29 -5.11
N ILE A 30 -2.87 14.36 -5.04
CA ILE A 30 -2.11 14.16 -3.81
C ILE A 30 -2.40 15.30 -2.84
N VAL A 31 -2.83 14.93 -1.63
CA VAL A 31 -3.07 15.84 -0.51
C VAL A 31 -1.80 15.95 0.33
N GLU A 32 -1.20 14.81 0.68
CA GLU A 32 0.04 14.75 1.46
C GLU A 32 0.73 13.39 1.31
N LYS A 33 2.02 13.34 1.67
CA LYS A 33 2.80 12.10 1.75
C LYS A 33 2.66 11.55 3.17
N VAL A 34 2.31 10.27 3.28
CA VAL A 34 2.11 9.58 4.56
C VAL A 34 3.40 8.93 5.02
N ASN A 35 4.02 8.11 4.17
CA ASN A 35 5.29 7.46 4.46
C ASN A 35 6.02 7.02 3.17
N GLU A 36 7.28 6.64 3.34
CA GLU A 36 8.10 5.97 2.34
C GLU A 36 8.90 4.87 3.04
N HIS A 37 9.01 3.71 2.39
CA HIS A 37 9.77 2.57 2.87
C HIS A 37 10.67 2.07 1.74
N VAL A 38 11.85 1.60 2.12
CA VAL A 38 12.84 1.02 1.22
C VAL A 38 13.24 -0.33 1.80
N GLU A 39 13.08 -1.36 0.98
CA GLU A 39 13.52 -2.72 1.25
C GLU A 39 14.55 -3.06 0.19
N GLN A 40 15.81 -2.78 0.51
CA GLN A 40 16.94 -3.02 -0.38
C GLN A 40 17.76 -4.19 0.16
N PHE A 41 17.99 -5.19 -0.69
CA PHE A 41 18.77 -6.38 -0.41
C PHE A 41 20.15 -6.28 -1.05
N GLU A 42 21.09 -7.09 -0.55
CA GLU A 42 22.46 -7.12 -1.04
C GLU A 42 22.55 -7.60 -2.50
N ASP A 43 21.76 -8.62 -2.84
CA ASP A 43 21.55 -9.14 -4.19
C ASP A 43 20.05 -9.30 -4.50
N ALA A 44 19.74 -9.51 -5.78
CA ALA A 44 18.38 -9.68 -6.27
C ALA A 44 18.01 -11.14 -6.58
N GLU A 45 18.81 -12.13 -6.13
CA GLU A 45 18.62 -13.53 -6.52
C GLU A 45 17.37 -14.15 -5.89
N LEU A 46 17.09 -13.83 -4.62
CA LEU A 46 15.96 -14.37 -3.87
C LEU A 46 14.71 -13.49 -3.97
N HIS A 47 14.88 -12.18 -3.77
CA HIS A 47 13.78 -11.20 -3.78
C HIS A 47 14.25 -9.89 -4.42
N PRO A 48 13.42 -9.26 -5.27
CA PRO A 48 13.76 -7.96 -5.83
C PRO A 48 13.74 -6.91 -4.72
N SER A 49 14.70 -6.00 -4.76
CA SER A 49 14.67 -4.80 -3.92
C SER A 49 13.53 -3.87 -4.37
N LEU A 50 12.86 -3.23 -3.41
CA LEU A 50 11.72 -2.35 -3.69
C LEU A 50 11.73 -1.08 -2.85
N ALA A 51 11.11 -0.04 -3.41
CA ALA A 51 10.73 1.15 -2.67
C ALA A 51 9.23 1.35 -2.77
N SER A 52 8.60 1.77 -1.67
CA SER A 52 7.18 2.10 -1.62
C SER A 52 6.93 3.47 -1.01
N ALA A 53 5.98 4.21 -1.55
CA ALA A 53 5.51 5.47 -0.98
C ALA A 53 3.99 5.49 -0.92
N LYS A 54 3.45 5.92 0.22
CA LYS A 54 2.02 6.06 0.46
C LYS A 54 1.64 7.53 0.59
N PHE A 55 0.56 7.92 -0.06
CA PHE A 55 0.04 9.27 -0.11
C PHE A 55 -1.44 9.28 0.24
N LEU A 56 -1.87 10.30 0.96
CA LEU A 56 -3.28 10.65 1.04
C LEU A 56 -3.66 11.39 -0.25
N CYS A 57 -4.76 11.00 -0.86
CA CYS A 57 -5.23 11.59 -2.11
C CYS A 57 -6.76 11.71 -2.15
N ARG A 58 -7.26 12.49 -3.10
CA ARG A 58 -8.69 12.64 -3.39
C ARG A 58 -8.95 12.46 -4.88
N ASP A 59 -10.14 12.00 -5.20
CA ASP A 59 -10.59 11.93 -6.58
C ASP A 59 -10.70 13.35 -7.16
N ALA A 60 -10.01 13.57 -8.27
CA ALA A 60 -10.02 14.80 -9.06
C ALA A 60 -10.84 14.65 -10.35
N SER A 61 -11.44 13.48 -10.56
CA SER A 61 -12.37 13.18 -11.64
C SER A 61 -13.78 13.63 -11.26
N ASP A 62 -14.14 13.45 -9.98
CA ASP A 62 -15.38 13.94 -9.38
C ASP A 62 -15.07 14.90 -8.21
N PRO A 63 -15.06 16.22 -8.45
CA PRO A 63 -14.81 17.22 -7.41
C PRO A 63 -15.87 17.24 -6.29
N SER A 64 -17.04 16.64 -6.50
CA SER A 64 -18.09 16.54 -5.47
C SER A 64 -17.76 15.43 -4.46
N ASN A 65 -16.98 14.43 -4.86
CA ASN A 65 -16.52 13.37 -4.00
C ASN A 65 -15.37 13.86 -3.10
N LYS A 66 -15.70 14.13 -1.84
CA LYS A 66 -14.74 14.58 -0.83
C LYS A 66 -14.08 13.44 -0.05
N LYS A 67 -14.32 12.18 -0.43
CA LYS A 67 -13.72 11.03 0.26
C LYS A 67 -12.23 10.98 0.00
N ASP A 68 -11.49 10.84 1.08
CA ASP A 68 -10.06 10.58 1.04
C ASP A 68 -9.81 9.11 0.62
N ALA A 69 -8.70 8.89 -0.07
CA ALA A 69 -8.19 7.58 -0.45
C ALA A 69 -6.68 7.53 -0.24
N TYR A 70 -6.12 6.33 -0.19
CA TYR A 70 -4.67 6.14 -0.21
C TYR A 70 -4.20 5.79 -1.61
N LEU A 71 -3.19 6.51 -2.09
CA LEU A 71 -2.38 6.13 -3.25
C LEU A 71 -1.09 5.50 -2.73
N ARG A 72 -0.85 4.25 -3.09
CA ARG A 72 0.42 3.56 -2.86
C ARG A 72 1.12 3.34 -4.18
N ILE A 73 2.38 3.78 -4.25
CA ILE A 73 3.27 3.52 -5.38
C ILE A 73 4.35 2.58 -4.89
N VAL A 74 4.56 1.49 -5.59
CA VAL A 74 5.63 0.53 -5.33
C VAL A 74 6.41 0.36 -6.62
N GLN A 75 7.73 0.42 -6.56
CA GLN A 75 8.59 0.21 -7.72
C GLN A 75 9.78 -0.66 -7.35
N GLN A 76 10.24 -1.42 -8.32
CA GLN A 76 11.51 -2.13 -8.22
C GLN A 76 12.67 -1.12 -8.18
N ILE A 77 13.63 -1.35 -7.29
CA ILE A 77 14.89 -0.62 -7.21
C ILE A 77 16.06 -1.61 -7.33
N PRO A 78 17.27 -1.16 -7.66
CA PRO A 78 18.44 -2.05 -7.71
C PRO A 78 18.75 -2.64 -6.34
N SER A 79 19.29 -3.86 -6.32
CA SER A 79 20.02 -4.36 -5.15
C SER A 79 21.25 -3.51 -4.86
N VAL A 80 21.88 -3.67 -3.68
CA VAL A 80 23.11 -2.93 -3.35
C VAL A 80 24.21 -3.22 -4.37
N LYS A 81 24.41 -4.49 -4.75
CA LYS A 81 25.34 -4.88 -5.83
C LYS A 81 24.85 -4.46 -7.22
N GLY A 82 23.54 -4.36 -7.38
CA GLY A 82 22.90 -3.94 -8.62
C GLY A 82 23.07 -2.47 -8.95
N GLU A 83 23.55 -1.61 -8.03
CA GLU A 83 23.75 -0.17 -8.29
C GLU A 83 24.84 0.11 -9.35
N PHE A 84 25.60 -0.90 -9.81
CA PHE A 84 26.53 -0.78 -10.93
C PHE A 84 25.81 -0.87 -12.30
N PRO A 85 26.06 0.06 -13.24
CA PRO A 85 25.29 0.21 -14.48
C PRO A 85 25.14 -1.05 -15.32
N ASP A 86 26.14 -1.93 -15.32
CA ASP A 86 26.17 -3.13 -16.17
C ASP A 86 25.23 -4.26 -15.71
N HIS A 87 24.70 -4.18 -14.48
CA HIS A 87 23.92 -5.23 -13.84
C HIS A 87 22.46 -4.87 -13.59
N VAL A 88 22.12 -3.59 -13.48
CA VAL A 88 20.77 -3.11 -13.11
C VAL A 88 19.67 -3.75 -13.97
N SER A 89 19.79 -3.72 -15.30
CA SER A 89 18.74 -4.20 -16.20
C SER A 89 18.53 -5.72 -16.18
N ARG A 90 19.48 -6.47 -15.61
CA ARG A 90 19.40 -7.93 -15.43
C ARG A 90 18.53 -8.30 -14.24
N GLU A 91 18.35 -7.38 -13.29
CA GLU A 91 17.51 -7.60 -12.11
C GLU A 91 16.02 -7.41 -12.40
N ALA A 92 15.64 -6.85 -13.55
CA ALA A 92 14.26 -6.58 -13.91
C ALA A 92 13.35 -7.81 -13.75
N THR A 93 12.35 -7.69 -12.89
CA THR A 93 11.30 -8.71 -12.68
C THR A 93 9.95 -8.22 -13.22
N GLN A 94 8.92 -9.06 -13.20
CA GLN A 94 7.58 -8.71 -13.73
C GLN A 94 6.43 -8.80 -12.71
N PHE A 95 6.66 -9.33 -11.52
CA PHE A 95 5.57 -9.74 -10.63
C PHE A 95 5.38 -8.81 -9.42
N THR A 96 4.17 -8.29 -9.25
CA THR A 96 3.76 -7.53 -8.06
C THR A 96 2.65 -8.23 -7.29
N PRO A 97 2.96 -8.98 -6.20
CA PRO A 97 1.96 -9.75 -5.46
C PRO A 97 0.86 -8.87 -4.85
N GLU A 98 1.18 -7.64 -4.43
CA GLU A 98 0.24 -6.73 -3.76
C GLU A 98 -0.97 -6.36 -4.64
N LEU A 99 -0.75 -6.00 -5.91
CA LEU A 99 -1.86 -5.66 -6.82
C LEU A 99 -2.78 -6.87 -7.06
N LYS A 100 -2.19 -8.07 -7.24
CA LYS A 100 -2.96 -9.31 -7.43
C LYS A 100 -3.81 -9.62 -6.20
N ALA A 101 -3.32 -9.37 -5.00
CA ALA A 101 -4.08 -9.51 -3.77
C ALA A 101 -5.30 -8.57 -3.77
N TYR A 102 -5.11 -7.26 -4.03
CA TYR A 102 -6.22 -6.30 -4.09
C TYR A 102 -7.25 -6.62 -5.18
N GLN A 103 -6.80 -7.08 -6.36
CA GLN A 103 -7.70 -7.51 -7.43
C GLN A 103 -8.54 -8.72 -7.00
N THR A 104 -7.90 -9.71 -6.36
CA THR A 104 -8.59 -10.91 -5.85
C THR A 104 -9.61 -10.53 -4.77
N LEU A 105 -9.26 -9.65 -3.83
CA LEU A 105 -10.17 -9.13 -2.80
C LEU A 105 -11.39 -8.43 -3.41
N LYS A 106 -11.17 -7.62 -4.45
CA LYS A 106 -12.23 -6.92 -5.20
C LYS A 106 -13.16 -7.90 -5.92
N GLU A 107 -12.59 -8.85 -6.67
CA GLU A 107 -13.34 -9.87 -7.43
C GLU A 107 -14.22 -10.73 -6.51
N ARG A 108 -13.67 -11.14 -5.36
CA ARG A 108 -14.37 -11.94 -4.36
C ARG A 108 -15.29 -11.13 -3.45
N LYS A 109 -15.41 -9.81 -3.69
CA LYS A 109 -16.25 -8.89 -2.93
C LYS A 109 -16.00 -8.98 -1.43
N SER A 110 -14.73 -8.91 -1.03
CA SER A 110 -14.34 -8.91 0.38
C SER A 110 -15.15 -7.85 1.16
N PRO A 111 -15.82 -8.24 2.27
CA PRO A 111 -16.65 -7.31 3.02
C PRO A 111 -15.83 -6.38 3.93
N ASN A 112 -14.58 -6.73 4.21
CA ASN A 112 -13.80 -6.22 5.32
C ASN A 112 -12.36 -5.83 4.98
N THR A 113 -12.13 -5.56 3.70
CA THR A 113 -10.87 -4.99 3.24
C THR A 113 -11.13 -3.67 2.52
N PRO A 114 -10.17 -2.73 2.55
CA PRO A 114 -10.28 -1.49 1.81
C PRO A 114 -10.54 -1.73 0.33
N LYS A 115 -11.53 -1.03 -0.23
CA LYS A 115 -11.91 -1.23 -1.64
C LYS A 115 -10.81 -0.74 -2.57
N LEU A 116 -10.44 -1.57 -3.54
CA LEU A 116 -9.58 -1.18 -4.66
C LEU A 116 -10.34 -0.26 -5.63
N LEU A 117 -9.96 1.01 -5.66
CA LEU A 117 -10.62 2.07 -6.43
C LEU A 117 -10.02 2.20 -7.83
N ALA A 118 -8.69 2.25 -7.94
CA ALA A 118 -7.99 2.36 -9.21
C ALA A 118 -6.59 1.74 -9.15
N TRP A 119 -6.02 1.36 -10.28
CA TRP A 119 -4.65 0.88 -10.36
C TRP A 119 -4.03 1.14 -11.73
N GLN A 120 -2.71 1.00 -11.78
CA GLN A 120 -1.93 0.96 -13.01
C GLN A 120 -0.63 0.23 -12.73
N GLN A 121 -0.26 -0.69 -13.60
CA GLN A 121 1.05 -1.34 -13.59
C GLN A 121 1.76 -0.98 -14.88
N GLU A 122 3.02 -0.56 -14.76
CA GLU A 122 3.85 -0.17 -15.90
C GLU A 122 5.24 -0.79 -15.79
N THR A 123 5.91 -0.86 -16.92
CA THR A 123 7.34 -1.18 -17.01
C THR A 123 8.14 0.10 -16.95
N GLN A 124 9.19 0.12 -16.15
CA GLN A 124 10.12 1.24 -16.04
C GLN A 124 10.89 1.44 -17.35
N ASP A 125 11.00 2.70 -17.78
CA ASP A 125 11.81 3.07 -18.94
C ASP A 125 13.31 3.01 -18.63
N THR A 126 14.15 3.40 -19.60
CA THR A 126 15.61 3.39 -19.46
C THR A 126 16.15 4.38 -18.44
N SER A 127 15.34 5.32 -17.96
CA SER A 127 15.69 6.29 -16.93
C SER A 127 15.19 5.90 -15.52
N GLY A 128 14.38 4.84 -15.43
CA GLY A 128 13.90 4.30 -14.17
C GLY A 128 15.01 3.66 -13.33
N PRO A 129 14.81 3.50 -12.01
CA PRO A 129 15.79 2.86 -11.12
C PRO A 129 16.26 1.49 -11.61
N VAL A 130 15.36 0.69 -12.18
CA VAL A 130 15.68 -0.59 -12.82
C VAL A 130 15.06 -0.60 -14.22
N PRO A 131 15.85 -0.37 -15.29
CA PRO A 131 15.33 -0.43 -16.65
C PRO A 131 14.64 -1.76 -16.94
N ARG A 132 13.42 -1.70 -17.46
CA ARG A 132 12.50 -2.84 -17.66
C ARG A 132 11.95 -3.49 -16.39
N GLY A 133 12.29 -2.98 -15.21
CA GLY A 133 11.65 -3.34 -13.95
C GLY A 133 10.21 -2.86 -13.92
N TRP A 134 9.51 -3.07 -12.81
CA TRP A 134 8.10 -2.72 -12.67
C TRP A 134 7.87 -1.51 -11.77
N ILE A 135 6.76 -0.82 -12.01
CA ILE A 135 6.18 0.17 -11.12
C ILE A 135 4.67 -0.04 -11.07
N THR A 136 4.12 -0.13 -9.86
CA THR A 136 2.71 -0.37 -9.62
C THR A 136 2.14 0.74 -8.76
N ARG A 137 1.02 1.30 -9.20
CA ARG A 137 0.26 2.32 -8.50
C ARG A 137 -1.11 1.76 -8.16
N ILE A 138 -1.49 1.85 -6.90
CA ILE A 138 -2.76 1.33 -6.38
C ILE A 138 -3.42 2.45 -5.59
N VAL A 139 -4.71 2.70 -5.87
CA VAL A 139 -5.55 3.56 -5.05
C VAL A 139 -6.62 2.72 -4.39
N PHE A 140 -6.69 2.83 -3.07
CA PHE A 140 -7.67 2.11 -2.27
C PHE A 140 -8.32 3.04 -1.25
N GLU A 141 -9.50 2.64 -0.79
CA GLU A 141 -10.32 3.39 0.17
C GLU A 141 -9.54 3.67 1.47
N ARG A 142 -9.68 4.89 1.99
CA ARG A 142 -9.27 5.19 3.36
C ARG A 142 -10.41 4.79 4.30
N VAL A 143 -10.17 3.82 5.17
CA VAL A 143 -11.12 3.40 6.20
C VAL A 143 -11.05 4.37 7.39
N GLU A 144 -12.20 4.69 7.96
CA GLU A 144 -12.29 5.49 9.19
C GLU A 144 -11.91 4.67 10.41
N GLY A 145 -11.10 5.24 11.29
CA GLY A 145 -10.66 4.58 12.52
C GLY A 145 -9.20 4.84 12.80
N PHE A 146 -8.61 3.98 13.65
CA PHE A 146 -7.19 4.01 13.98
C PHE A 146 -6.63 2.59 14.01
N PRO A 147 -5.37 2.38 13.62
CA PRO A 147 -4.74 1.07 13.74
C PRO A 147 -4.66 0.64 15.21
N LEU A 148 -4.90 -0.64 15.48
CA LEU A 148 -4.83 -1.22 16.83
C LEU A 148 -3.40 -1.27 17.40
N GLY A 149 -2.39 -1.02 16.58
CA GLY A 149 -1.00 -0.98 16.96
C GLY A 149 -0.10 -0.32 15.93
N ASP A 150 1.19 -0.53 16.12
CA ASP A 150 2.28 -0.14 15.23
C ASP A 150 3.21 -1.34 15.01
N GLU A 151 4.38 -1.10 14.42
CA GLU A 151 5.42 -2.11 14.18
C GLU A 151 5.99 -2.73 15.47
N TYR A 152 5.77 -2.10 16.63
CA TYR A 152 6.27 -2.56 17.93
C TYR A 152 5.22 -3.28 18.77
N GLY A 153 3.94 -3.22 18.39
CA GLY A 153 2.88 -4.03 19.00
C GLY A 153 1.51 -3.35 19.08
N ALA A 154 0.60 -3.98 19.83
CA ALA A 154 -0.81 -3.60 19.91
C ALA A 154 -1.10 -2.50 20.95
N GLY A 155 -0.24 -1.47 21.03
CA GLY A 155 -0.34 -0.45 22.08
C GLY A 155 -1.66 0.31 22.10
N ALA A 156 -2.26 0.59 20.93
CA ALA A 156 -3.53 1.31 20.84
C ALA A 156 -4.71 0.44 21.33
N PHE A 157 -4.65 -0.87 21.09
CA PHE A 157 -5.59 -1.84 21.64
C PHE A 157 -5.55 -1.88 23.18
N TRP A 158 -4.35 -2.01 23.77
CA TRP A 158 -4.22 -2.11 25.22
C TRP A 158 -4.62 -0.85 25.99
N LYS A 159 -4.60 0.32 25.32
CA LYS A 159 -5.10 1.59 25.87
C LYS A 159 -6.62 1.68 25.93
N GLN A 160 -7.36 0.78 25.27
CA GLN A 160 -8.83 0.76 25.32
C GLN A 160 -9.33 0.23 26.67
N SER A 161 -10.58 0.57 27.02
CA SER A 161 -11.22 0.00 28.22
C SER A 161 -11.41 -1.53 28.09
N PRO A 162 -11.48 -2.28 29.21
CA PRO A 162 -11.69 -3.73 29.17
C PRO A 162 -12.89 -4.17 28.32
N ASP A 163 -14.02 -3.45 28.43
CA ASP A 163 -15.23 -3.72 27.63
C ASP A 163 -14.98 -3.52 26.13
N THR A 164 -14.28 -2.44 25.77
CA THR A 164 -13.96 -2.16 24.36
C THR A 164 -12.97 -3.18 23.82
N GLN A 165 -11.98 -3.60 24.60
CA GLN A 165 -11.06 -4.67 24.21
C GLN A 165 -11.80 -5.99 23.94
N MET A 166 -12.81 -6.33 24.75
CA MET A 166 -13.62 -7.53 24.54
C MET A 166 -14.41 -7.45 23.22
N ILE A 167 -15.00 -6.29 22.93
CA ILE A 167 -15.72 -6.06 21.67
C ILE A 167 -14.76 -6.17 20.48
N ILE A 168 -13.60 -5.51 20.54
CA ILE A 168 -12.57 -5.57 19.48
C ILE A 168 -12.16 -7.02 19.21
N ARG A 169 -11.86 -7.80 20.26
CA ARG A 169 -11.47 -9.22 20.11
C ARG A 169 -12.55 -10.02 19.39
N ARG A 170 -13.82 -9.84 19.76
CA ARG A 170 -14.95 -10.53 19.12
C ARG A 170 -15.05 -10.17 17.64
N VAL A 171 -15.07 -8.88 17.31
CA VAL A 171 -15.17 -8.42 15.91
C VAL A 171 -13.98 -8.89 15.10
N LEU A 172 -12.76 -8.81 15.64
CA LEU A 172 -11.56 -9.26 14.94
C LEU A 172 -11.62 -10.75 14.58
N ILE A 173 -12.15 -11.60 15.46
CA ILE A 173 -12.31 -13.04 15.19
C ILE A 173 -13.32 -13.27 14.05
N GLU A 174 -14.44 -12.56 14.06
CA GLU A 174 -15.46 -12.63 13.02
C GLU A 174 -14.88 -12.20 11.66
N GLU A 175 -14.19 -11.06 11.64
CA GLU A 175 -13.61 -10.48 10.43
C GLU A 175 -12.45 -11.31 9.88
N PHE A 176 -11.57 -11.80 10.75
CA PHE A 176 -10.50 -12.71 10.36
C PHE A 176 -11.06 -13.98 9.73
N SER A 177 -12.16 -14.53 10.27
CA SER A 177 -12.82 -15.70 9.70
C SER A 177 -13.39 -15.44 8.30
N LEU A 178 -13.85 -14.22 8.02
CA LEU A 178 -14.28 -13.81 6.68
C LEU A 178 -13.09 -13.66 5.73
N ALA A 179 -12.00 -13.03 6.18
CA ALA A 179 -10.77 -12.86 5.39
C ALA A 179 -10.14 -14.23 5.04
N ALA A 180 -10.08 -15.15 6.00
CA ALA A 180 -9.55 -16.50 5.79
C ALA A 180 -10.33 -17.28 4.72
N LYS A 181 -11.66 -17.14 4.66
CA LYS A 181 -12.49 -17.75 3.60
C LYS A 181 -12.20 -17.19 2.20
N ILE A 182 -11.74 -15.95 2.12
CA ILE A 182 -11.35 -15.32 0.85
C ILE A 182 -9.97 -15.83 0.40
N GLY A 183 -9.15 -16.35 1.31
CA GLY A 183 -7.86 -17.00 0.99
C GLY A 183 -6.77 -16.01 0.57
N VAL A 184 -6.93 -14.73 0.90
CA VAL A 184 -5.90 -13.69 0.73
C VAL A 184 -5.63 -13.12 2.11
N LEU A 185 -4.48 -13.47 2.67
CA LEU A 185 -4.03 -12.99 3.98
C LEU A 185 -2.77 -12.12 3.79
N PRO A 186 -2.61 -11.04 4.56
CA PRO A 186 -1.39 -10.25 4.51
C PRO A 186 -0.21 -11.11 5.00
N PRO A 187 0.99 -10.96 4.41
CA PRO A 187 2.17 -11.71 4.83
C PRO A 187 2.58 -11.39 6.27
N ASP A 188 2.32 -10.17 6.74
CA ASP A 188 2.52 -9.74 8.13
C ASP A 188 1.16 -9.39 8.77
N GLU A 189 0.60 -10.34 9.51
CA GLU A 189 -0.61 -10.16 10.31
C GLU A 189 -0.28 -9.41 11.60
N GLY A 190 -0.20 -8.09 11.51
CA GLY A 190 0.13 -7.21 12.64
C GLY A 190 -1.02 -6.31 13.09
N PRO A 191 -1.02 -5.84 14.36
CA PRO A 191 -2.05 -4.95 14.89
C PRO A 191 -2.11 -3.60 14.17
N TYR A 192 -1.06 -3.22 13.44
CA TYR A 192 -1.01 -2.02 12.60
C TYR A 192 -1.85 -2.11 11.32
N SER A 193 -2.20 -3.33 10.88
CA SER A 193 -3.02 -3.58 9.69
C SER A 193 -4.53 -3.60 9.99
N ALA A 194 -4.87 -3.73 11.27
CA ALA A 194 -6.22 -3.85 11.80
C ALA A 194 -6.72 -2.46 12.24
N ILE A 195 -7.68 -1.87 11.51
CA ILE A 195 -8.19 -0.52 11.77
C ILE A 195 -9.47 -0.58 12.61
N TRP A 196 -9.49 0.00 13.81
CA TRP A 196 -10.69 0.00 14.64
C TRP A 196 -11.46 1.33 14.56
N ASN A 197 -12.77 1.24 14.36
CA ASN A 197 -13.69 2.37 14.40
C ASN A 197 -14.55 2.35 15.68
N ASN A 198 -14.20 3.21 16.64
CA ASN A 198 -14.94 3.32 17.91
C ASN A 198 -16.42 3.68 17.75
N LYS A 199 -16.79 4.48 16.74
CA LYS A 199 -18.18 4.94 16.56
C LYS A 199 -19.07 3.84 16.00
N ALA A 200 -18.55 3.12 15.00
CA ALA A 200 -19.29 2.06 14.33
C ALA A 200 -19.10 0.68 15.02
N GLN A 201 -18.14 0.57 15.95
CA GLN A 201 -17.73 -0.68 16.59
C GLN A 201 -17.37 -1.78 15.58
N THR A 202 -16.63 -1.40 14.54
CA THR A 202 -16.23 -2.25 13.40
C THR A 202 -14.73 -2.15 13.15
N MET A 203 -14.20 -3.16 12.43
CA MET A 203 -12.85 -3.17 11.86
C MET A 203 -12.83 -2.57 10.44
#